data_AF-A0A672JVG9-F1
#
_entry.id   AF-A0A672JVG9-F1
#
_cell.length_a   1.000
_cell.length_b   1.000
_cell.length_c   1.000
_cell.angle_alpha   90.00
_cell.angle_beta   90.00
_cell.angle_gamma   90.00
#
_symmetry.space_group_name_H-M   'P 1'
#
loop_
_entity.id
_entity.type
_entity.pdbx_description
1 polymer ?
#
loop_
_entity_poly.entity_id
_entity_poly.type
_entity_poly.pdbx_seq_one_letter_code
_entity_poly.pdbx_strand_id
1 'polypeptide(L)'
;MEVVACSMGSSTSSLYSALAKTVSRPALPHPCDSTYNPGNDLDLDQDPADPLELLRECREVLRNRPAQLQRAFVQTGHGDARQTIRIMQWNVLAQALGEGMDSFVQCPMDALNWAERKYLILQEILTYRPDIICLQEVDHYFDMFQPVLASLGYQSSFCPKPWSPCLDVENNNGPDGCALFFNHKRFQSLNTTHLRLSAMMLKTNQVAIITTLRCRATERAFCVAVTHLKARSGWEVLRSAQGSDLLRNLRNVAQRIETEEKTDTDVPLIVCGDFNAESSEDVYRNFATSSLGLDSAYKL
;
A
#
# COMPACT_ATOMS: atom_id res chain seq x y z
N MET A 1 0.27 55.80 -18.36
CA MET A 1 -0.57 54.84 -17.63
C MET A 1 0.26 53.59 -17.45
N GLU A 2 0.80 53.41 -16.25
CA GLU A 2 1.61 52.26 -15.87
C GLU A 2 0.74 51.00 -15.86
N VAL A 3 1.22 49.96 -16.54
CA VAL A 3 0.71 48.60 -16.37
C VAL A 3 1.49 48.00 -15.21
N VAL A 4 0.84 47.90 -14.06
CA VAL A 4 1.39 47.22 -12.87
C VAL A 4 1.44 45.72 -13.18
N ALA A 5 2.64 45.21 -13.39
CA ALA A 5 2.92 43.78 -13.41
C ALA A 5 3.00 43.28 -11.97
N CYS A 6 1.99 42.55 -11.51
CA CYS A 6 2.07 41.80 -10.27
C CYS A 6 2.96 40.57 -10.50
N SER A 7 4.16 40.60 -9.90
CA SER A 7 5.02 39.44 -9.73
C SER A 7 4.32 38.42 -8.83
N MET A 8 3.87 37.32 -9.42
CA MET A 8 3.52 36.10 -8.67
C MET A 8 4.84 35.42 -8.32
N GLY A 9 5.16 35.38 -7.03
CA GLY A 9 6.40 34.82 -6.51
C GLY A 9 6.62 33.37 -6.97
N SER A 10 7.83 33.09 -7.42
CA SER A 10 8.30 31.75 -7.74
C SER A 10 8.46 30.93 -6.45
N SER A 11 7.43 30.18 -6.08
CA SER A 11 7.57 29.04 -5.18
C SER A 11 6.96 27.84 -5.89
N THR A 12 7.82 27.11 -6.61
CA THR A 12 7.46 25.82 -7.19
C THR A 12 7.48 24.80 -6.04
N SER A 13 6.31 24.43 -5.52
CA SER A 13 6.19 23.44 -4.43
C SER A 13 6.80 22.09 -4.82
N SER A 14 7.34 21.35 -3.85
CA SER A 14 7.93 20.03 -4.05
C SER A 14 6.95 19.03 -4.68
N LEU A 15 5.65 19.07 -4.29
CA LEU A 15 4.59 18.27 -4.91
C LEU A 15 4.35 18.62 -6.37
N TYR A 16 4.30 19.89 -6.74
CA TYR A 16 4.25 20.26 -8.15
C TYR A 16 5.51 19.80 -8.89
N SER A 17 6.70 19.81 -8.28
CA SER A 17 7.90 19.30 -8.95
C SER A 17 7.87 17.76 -9.13
N ALA A 18 7.34 17.03 -8.15
CA ALA A 18 7.19 15.58 -8.17
C ALA A 18 6.05 15.12 -9.09
N LEU A 19 4.93 15.85 -9.13
CA LEU A 19 3.76 15.55 -9.96
C LEU A 19 3.87 16.11 -11.39
N ALA A 20 4.48 17.29 -11.59
CA ALA A 20 4.62 17.90 -12.93
C ALA A 20 5.62 17.16 -13.82
N LYS A 21 6.62 16.48 -13.25
CA LYS A 21 7.53 15.61 -14.01
C LYS A 21 6.82 14.38 -14.59
N THR A 22 5.67 13.98 -14.04
CA THR A 22 4.88 12.83 -14.51
C THR A 22 3.96 13.19 -15.68
N VAL A 23 3.49 14.45 -15.77
CA VAL A 23 2.58 14.93 -16.83
C VAL A 23 3.27 15.11 -18.18
N SER A 24 4.61 15.17 -18.23
CA SER A 24 5.38 15.31 -19.48
C SER A 24 5.83 14.00 -20.12
N ARG A 25 5.49 12.82 -19.56
CA ARG A 25 5.83 11.52 -20.15
C ARG A 25 4.67 10.99 -21.01
N PRO A 26 4.92 10.54 -22.25
CA PRO A 26 3.88 9.93 -23.07
C PRO A 26 3.36 8.65 -22.41
N ALA A 27 2.07 8.35 -22.61
CA ALA A 27 1.41 7.16 -22.08
C ALA A 27 2.21 5.88 -22.43
N LEU A 28 2.49 5.06 -21.42
CA LEU A 28 3.18 3.78 -21.59
C LEU A 28 2.25 2.77 -22.28
N PRO A 29 2.75 1.96 -23.23
CA PRO A 29 1.95 0.94 -23.89
C PRO A 29 1.58 -0.22 -22.94
N HIS A 30 0.41 -0.83 -23.20
CA HIS A 30 -0.22 -1.90 -22.43
C HIS A 30 0.72 -3.04 -21.99
N PRO A 31 0.64 -3.54 -20.72
CA PRO A 31 1.49 -4.63 -20.26
C PRO A 31 0.84 -5.99 -20.55
N CYS A 32 1.25 -6.64 -21.63
CA CYS A 32 1.02 -8.07 -21.87
C CYS A 32 2.32 -8.89 -21.91
N ASP A 33 3.45 -8.34 -21.43
CA ASP A 33 4.72 -9.07 -21.42
C ASP A 33 5.36 -9.12 -20.03
N SER A 34 5.73 -10.34 -19.63
CA SER A 34 6.07 -10.76 -18.27
C SER A 34 7.47 -10.39 -17.77
N THR A 35 8.09 -9.33 -18.33
CA THR A 35 9.48 -8.96 -18.05
C THR A 35 9.71 -7.50 -17.65
N TYR A 36 8.65 -6.71 -17.46
CA TYR A 36 8.80 -5.31 -17.03
C TYR A 36 9.07 -5.22 -15.52
N ASN A 37 10.32 -4.94 -15.15
CA ASN A 37 10.74 -4.68 -13.77
C ASN A 37 11.09 -3.18 -13.63
N PRO A 38 10.16 -2.30 -13.20
CA PRO A 38 10.39 -0.85 -13.13
C PRO A 38 11.27 -0.41 -11.94
N GLY A 39 12.03 -1.33 -11.33
CA GLY A 39 12.67 -1.14 -10.03
C GLY A 39 13.90 -0.22 -9.99
N ASN A 40 14.51 0.17 -11.12
CA ASN A 40 15.88 0.72 -11.09
C ASN A 40 16.13 2.10 -11.70
N ASP A 41 15.17 2.74 -12.40
CA ASP A 41 15.44 4.01 -13.11
C ASP A 41 14.65 5.20 -12.54
N LEU A 42 14.77 5.44 -11.23
CA LEU A 42 14.48 6.77 -10.66
C LEU A 42 15.79 7.38 -10.16
N ASP A 43 16.15 8.52 -10.75
CA ASP A 43 17.31 9.34 -10.37
C ASP A 43 17.32 9.56 -8.84
N LEU A 44 18.20 8.85 -8.15
CA LEU A 44 18.45 8.96 -6.71
C LEU A 44 19.15 10.28 -6.31
N ASP A 45 19.41 11.16 -7.27
CA ASP A 45 20.12 12.43 -7.10
C ASP A 45 19.21 13.64 -6.77
N GLN A 46 17.92 13.41 -6.48
CA GLN A 46 17.04 14.47 -6.00
C GLN A 46 17.04 14.52 -4.46
N ASP A 47 17.13 15.73 -3.92
CA ASP A 47 16.98 15.94 -2.47
C ASP A 47 15.64 15.34 -2.01
N PRO A 48 15.65 14.53 -0.92
CA PRO A 48 14.43 13.92 -0.41
C PRO A 48 13.43 15.00 -0.01
N ALA A 49 12.16 14.80 -0.36
CA ALA A 49 11.10 15.73 0.00
C ALA A 49 10.95 15.82 1.53
N ASP A 50 10.69 17.02 2.05
CA ASP A 50 10.42 17.21 3.49
C ASP A 50 8.99 16.76 3.82
N PRO A 51 8.80 15.70 4.64
CA PRO A 51 7.46 15.26 5.03
C PRO A 51 6.65 16.33 5.76
N LEU A 52 7.29 17.27 6.47
CA LEU A 52 6.61 18.35 7.17
C LEU A 52 6.10 19.42 6.21
N GLU A 53 6.85 19.73 5.16
CA GLU A 53 6.43 20.65 4.11
C GLU A 53 5.23 20.07 3.35
N LEU A 54 5.33 18.81 2.91
CA LEU A 54 4.23 18.10 2.25
C LEU A 54 2.97 18.06 3.12
N LEU A 55 3.13 17.82 4.43
CA LEU A 55 1.99 17.80 5.35
C LEU A 55 1.34 19.18 5.50
N ARG A 56 2.12 20.26 5.45
CA ARG A 56 1.57 21.64 5.42
C ARG A 56 0.84 21.90 4.12
N GLU A 57 1.38 21.47 2.97
CA GLU A 57 0.73 21.59 1.67
C GLU A 57 -0.62 20.86 1.65
N CYS A 58 -0.67 19.61 2.13
CA CYS A 58 -1.93 18.86 2.28
C CYS A 58 -2.95 19.64 3.12
N ARG A 59 -2.51 20.20 4.27
CA ARG A 59 -3.40 20.96 5.17
C ARG A 59 -3.93 22.24 4.53
N GLU A 60 -3.11 22.91 3.71
CA GLU A 60 -3.54 24.12 3.01
C GLU A 60 -4.56 23.81 1.92
N VAL A 61 -4.33 22.77 1.10
CA VAL A 61 -5.30 22.32 0.09
C VAL A 61 -6.63 21.92 0.73
N LEU A 62 -6.56 21.25 1.89
CA LEU A 62 -7.73 20.73 2.62
C LEU A 62 -8.31 21.73 3.64
N ARG A 63 -7.88 23.00 3.66
CA ARG A 63 -8.27 23.97 4.70
C ARG A 63 -9.78 24.20 4.83
N ASN A 64 -10.54 23.98 3.75
CA ASN A 64 -12.00 24.15 3.70
C ASN A 64 -12.76 22.83 3.94
N ARG A 65 -12.06 21.73 4.22
CA ARG A 65 -12.66 20.41 4.46
C ARG A 65 -12.76 20.14 5.97
N PRO A 66 -13.66 19.22 6.39
CA PRO A 66 -13.73 18.81 7.78
C PRO A 66 -12.37 18.31 8.31
N ALA A 67 -12.08 18.60 9.56
CA ALA A 67 -10.85 18.13 10.20
C ALA A 67 -10.80 16.60 10.22
N GLN A 68 -9.59 16.04 10.06
CA GLN A 68 -9.38 14.60 10.18
C GLN A 68 -9.79 14.09 11.57
N LEU A 69 -10.34 12.89 11.59
CA LEU A 69 -10.64 12.16 12.81
C LEU A 69 -9.37 11.99 13.65
N GLN A 70 -9.39 12.49 14.88
CA GLN A 70 -8.27 12.36 15.80
C GLN A 70 -8.31 10.97 16.43
N ARG A 71 -7.27 10.16 16.18
CA ARG A 71 -7.09 8.81 16.75
C ARG A 71 -5.86 8.81 17.65
N ALA A 72 -5.96 8.15 18.80
CA ALA A 72 -4.86 8.01 19.74
C ALA A 72 -4.25 6.60 19.66
N PHE A 73 -2.93 6.49 19.83
CA PHE A 73 -2.28 5.20 20.02
C PHE A 73 -2.56 4.67 21.43
N VAL A 74 -3.00 3.42 21.51
CA VAL A 74 -3.11 2.70 22.78
C VAL A 74 -1.80 1.97 23.04
N GLN A 75 -1.19 2.19 24.20
CA GLN A 75 0.02 1.48 24.59
C GLN A 75 -0.33 0.07 25.08
N THR A 76 0.09 -0.95 24.34
CA THR A 76 -0.21 -2.37 24.64
C THR A 76 0.98 -3.14 25.23
N GLY A 77 2.14 -2.50 25.40
CA GLY A 77 3.34 -3.15 25.96
C GLY A 77 4.48 -2.20 26.34
N HIS A 78 5.58 -2.78 26.83
CA HIS A 78 6.79 -2.08 27.28
C HIS A 78 7.98 -2.35 26.35
N GLY A 79 7.80 -2.14 25.04
CA GLY A 79 8.87 -2.26 24.05
C GLY A 79 9.84 -1.08 24.09
N ASP A 80 11.11 -1.33 23.77
CA ASP A 80 12.08 -0.27 23.52
C ASP A 80 11.68 0.51 22.26
N ALA A 81 11.34 1.79 22.44
CA ALA A 81 10.97 2.70 21.36
C ALA A 81 12.04 2.80 20.26
N ARG A 82 13.31 2.46 20.55
CA ARG A 82 14.41 2.50 19.57
C ARG A 82 14.41 1.34 18.57
N GLN A 83 13.62 0.29 18.82
CA GLN A 83 13.55 -0.90 17.95
C GLN A 83 12.15 -1.14 17.36
N THR A 84 11.23 -0.17 17.49
CA THR A 84 9.86 -0.33 16.99
C THR A 84 9.77 -0.19 15.48
N ILE A 85 9.00 -1.06 14.83
CA ILE A 85 8.60 -0.94 13.42
C ILE A 85 7.14 -0.51 13.40
N ARG A 86 6.84 0.61 12.74
CA ARG A 86 5.47 1.09 12.54
C ARG A 86 4.92 0.56 11.23
N ILE A 87 3.76 -0.07 11.29
CA ILE A 87 3.12 -0.70 10.14
C ILE A 87 1.74 -0.09 9.94
N MET A 88 1.43 0.31 8.72
CA MET A 88 0.12 0.79 8.31
C MET A 88 -0.50 -0.21 7.35
N GLN A 89 -1.73 -0.62 7.66
CA GLN A 89 -2.56 -1.45 6.80
C GLN A 89 -3.80 -0.64 6.44
N TRP A 90 -4.08 -0.45 5.15
CA TRP A 90 -5.20 0.38 4.72
C TRP A 90 -5.73 0.02 3.32
N ASN A 91 -7.03 -0.28 3.23
CA ASN A 91 -7.74 -0.24 1.95
C ASN A 91 -8.04 1.24 1.65
N VAL A 92 -7.44 1.78 0.58
CA VAL A 92 -7.52 3.22 0.28
C VAL A 92 -8.71 3.59 -0.57
N LEU A 93 -9.55 2.62 -0.96
CA LEU A 93 -10.70 2.76 -1.87
C LEU A 93 -10.27 3.29 -3.25
N ALA A 94 -10.30 2.43 -4.27
CA ALA A 94 -9.91 2.82 -5.63
C ALA A 94 -10.77 3.99 -6.11
N GLN A 95 -10.16 4.94 -6.82
CA GLN A 95 -10.88 6.12 -7.31
C GLN A 95 -12.00 5.72 -8.28
N ALA A 96 -11.69 4.82 -9.21
CA ALA A 96 -12.67 4.33 -10.19
C ALA A 96 -13.87 3.66 -9.50
N LEU A 97 -13.65 2.86 -8.46
CA LEU A 97 -14.74 2.18 -7.75
C LEU A 97 -15.57 3.16 -6.92
N GLY A 98 -14.92 4.12 -6.26
CA GLY A 98 -15.61 5.13 -5.45
C GLY A 98 -16.56 6.01 -6.25
N GLU A 99 -16.19 6.42 -7.46
CA GLU A 99 -17.05 7.22 -8.34
C GLU A 99 -18.04 6.37 -9.15
N GLY A 100 -17.65 5.15 -9.56
CA GLY A 100 -18.38 4.37 -10.57
C GLY A 100 -19.20 3.19 -10.07
N MET A 101 -18.90 2.62 -8.89
CA MET A 101 -19.50 1.34 -8.47
C MET A 101 -20.05 1.32 -7.05
N ASP A 102 -19.33 1.87 -6.07
CA ASP A 102 -19.61 1.62 -4.65
C ASP A 102 -20.88 2.30 -4.13
N SER A 103 -21.44 3.23 -4.90
CA SER A 103 -22.76 3.83 -4.63
C SER A 103 -22.86 4.42 -3.22
N PHE A 104 -21.90 5.25 -2.81
CA PHE A 104 -21.90 5.93 -1.52
C PHE A 104 -23.00 7.00 -1.43
N VAL A 105 -24.26 6.59 -1.24
CA VAL A 105 -25.46 7.45 -1.35
C VAL A 105 -25.55 8.62 -0.37
N GLN A 106 -24.74 8.60 0.71
CA GLN A 106 -24.66 9.69 1.69
C GLN A 106 -23.37 10.52 1.57
N CYS A 107 -22.44 10.12 0.69
CA CYS A 107 -21.20 10.85 0.47
C CYS A 107 -21.41 11.89 -0.64
N PRO A 108 -21.12 13.18 -0.40
CA PRO A 108 -21.11 14.18 -1.47
C PRO A 108 -20.10 13.80 -2.55
N MET A 109 -20.46 13.93 -3.83
CA MET A 109 -19.57 13.60 -4.94
C MET A 109 -18.25 14.39 -4.91
N ASP A 110 -18.29 15.65 -4.46
CA ASP A 110 -17.09 16.47 -4.32
C ASP A 110 -16.09 15.87 -3.33
N ALA A 111 -16.56 15.14 -2.30
CA ALA A 111 -15.69 14.46 -1.33
C ALA A 111 -15.09 13.15 -1.90
N LEU A 112 -15.66 12.63 -2.98
CA LEU A 112 -15.11 11.48 -3.72
C LEU A 112 -14.08 11.89 -4.77
N ASN A 113 -13.96 13.18 -5.10
CA ASN A 113 -13.09 13.66 -6.16
C ASN A 113 -11.61 13.37 -5.87
N TRP A 114 -10.92 12.77 -6.85
CA TRP A 114 -9.50 12.43 -6.73
C TRP A 114 -8.59 13.60 -6.40
N ALA A 115 -8.90 14.79 -6.94
CA ALA A 115 -8.13 16.01 -6.73
C ALA A 115 -7.96 16.34 -5.24
N GLU A 116 -8.89 15.89 -4.39
CA GLU A 116 -8.86 16.10 -2.95
C GLU A 116 -8.54 14.82 -2.18
N ARG A 117 -9.12 13.68 -2.58
CA ARG A 117 -8.89 12.39 -1.91
C ARG A 117 -7.42 12.03 -1.82
N LYS A 118 -6.62 12.32 -2.85
CA LYS A 118 -5.17 12.09 -2.82
C LYS A 118 -4.47 12.83 -1.68
N TYR A 119 -4.90 14.06 -1.35
CA TYR A 119 -4.33 14.83 -0.25
C TYR A 119 -4.77 14.31 1.10
N LEU A 120 -6.01 13.81 1.24
CA LEU A 120 -6.48 13.18 2.48
C LEU A 120 -5.70 11.88 2.76
N ILE A 121 -5.49 11.07 1.74
CA ILE A 121 -4.69 9.83 1.83
C ILE A 121 -3.25 10.16 2.20
N LEU A 122 -2.63 11.12 1.51
CA LEU A 122 -1.25 11.53 1.80
C LEU A 122 -1.11 12.13 3.21
N GLN A 123 -2.07 12.95 3.63
CA GLN A 123 -2.11 13.53 4.97
C GLN A 123 -2.16 12.46 6.06
N GLU A 124 -2.95 11.39 5.87
CA GLU A 124 -3.02 10.24 6.78
C GLU A 124 -1.64 9.57 6.90
N ILE A 125 -1.00 9.23 5.78
CA ILE A 125 0.32 8.58 5.76
C ILE A 125 1.38 9.46 6.42
N LEU A 126 1.43 10.75 6.08
CA LEU A 126 2.38 11.72 6.63
C LEU A 126 2.18 11.98 8.12
N THR A 127 0.94 11.90 8.60
CA THR A 127 0.61 12.05 10.02
C THR A 127 1.16 10.88 10.82
N TYR A 128 0.94 9.65 10.35
CA TYR A 128 1.37 8.46 11.08
C TYR A 128 2.80 8.01 10.79
N ARG A 129 3.48 8.50 9.74
CA ARG A 129 4.88 8.17 9.41
C ARG A 129 5.23 6.68 9.58
N PRO A 130 4.52 5.76 8.93
CA PRO A 130 4.80 4.33 9.02
C PRO A 130 6.17 3.97 8.45
N ASP A 131 6.80 2.91 8.94
CA ASP A 131 8.01 2.38 8.32
C ASP A 131 7.68 1.42 7.17
N ILE A 132 6.50 0.80 7.23
CA ILE A 132 5.95 -0.13 6.23
C ILE A 132 4.48 0.20 6.00
N ILE A 133 4.07 0.27 4.73
CA ILE A 133 2.70 0.60 4.30
C ILE A 133 2.20 -0.53 3.40
N CYS A 134 1.08 -1.13 3.79
CA CYS A 134 0.37 -2.16 3.05
C CYS A 134 -0.98 -1.58 2.61
N LEU A 135 -1.16 -1.42 1.30
CA LEU A 135 -2.35 -0.83 0.71
C LEU A 135 -3.13 -1.81 -0.16
N GLN A 136 -4.44 -1.69 -0.17
CA GLN A 136 -5.34 -2.35 -1.12
C GLN A 136 -6.14 -1.30 -1.91
N GLU A 137 -6.65 -1.71 -3.07
CA GLU A 137 -7.42 -0.85 -3.98
C GLU A 137 -6.62 0.35 -4.49
N VAL A 138 -5.34 0.12 -4.79
CA VAL A 138 -4.48 1.15 -5.36
C VAL A 138 -4.61 1.15 -6.87
N ASP A 139 -5.32 2.13 -7.43
CA ASP A 139 -5.43 2.40 -8.88
C ASP A 139 -4.60 3.61 -9.35
N HIS A 140 -4.07 4.42 -8.42
CA HIS A 140 -3.19 5.56 -8.70
C HIS A 140 -1.72 5.31 -8.31
N TYR A 141 -1.23 4.06 -8.48
CA TYR A 141 0.12 3.68 -8.04
C TYR A 141 1.21 4.49 -8.75
N PHE A 142 1.18 4.54 -10.09
CA PHE A 142 2.28 5.10 -10.89
C PHE A 142 2.26 6.63 -10.97
N ASP A 143 1.07 7.26 -10.92
CA ASP A 143 0.92 8.70 -11.07
C ASP A 143 0.97 9.46 -9.72
N MET A 144 0.66 8.80 -8.60
CA MET A 144 0.62 9.43 -7.28
C MET A 144 1.45 8.70 -6.23
N PHE A 145 1.08 7.48 -5.85
CA PHE A 145 1.66 6.85 -4.65
C PHE A 145 3.17 6.60 -4.79
N GLN A 146 3.60 6.00 -5.90
CA GLN A 146 5.00 5.65 -6.12
C GLN A 146 5.91 6.89 -6.20
N PRO A 147 5.64 7.91 -7.03
CA PRO A 147 6.54 9.07 -7.10
C PRO A 147 6.59 9.87 -5.80
N VAL A 148 5.45 10.05 -5.11
CA VAL A 148 5.39 10.83 -3.86
C VAL A 148 6.03 10.08 -2.71
N LEU A 149 5.79 8.77 -2.55
CA LEU A 149 6.40 8.01 -1.46
C LEU A 149 7.88 7.71 -1.75
N ALA A 150 8.30 7.59 -3.01
CA ALA A 150 9.71 7.48 -3.37
C ALA A 150 10.50 8.74 -2.97
N SER A 151 9.96 9.94 -3.21
CA SER A 151 10.61 11.19 -2.78
C SER A 151 10.73 11.32 -1.26
N LEU A 152 9.88 10.62 -0.51
CA LEU A 152 9.93 10.49 0.95
C LEU A 152 10.86 9.37 1.45
N GLY A 153 11.52 8.65 0.53
CA GLY A 153 12.43 7.55 0.87
C GLY A 153 11.74 6.21 1.09
N TYR A 154 10.58 5.96 0.50
CA TYR A 154 10.02 4.61 0.44
C TYR A 154 10.44 3.90 -0.85
N GLN A 155 10.84 2.64 -0.71
CA GLN A 155 10.84 1.69 -1.83
C GLN A 155 9.51 0.95 -1.85
N SER A 156 9.08 0.50 -3.03
CA SER A 156 7.74 -0.06 -3.18
C SER A 156 7.60 -1.13 -4.25
N SER A 157 6.53 -1.89 -4.13
CA SER A 157 6.09 -2.86 -5.12
C SER A 157 4.58 -2.81 -5.29
N PHE A 158 4.09 -3.08 -6.50
CA PHE A 158 2.68 -3.06 -6.86
C PHE A 158 2.32 -4.32 -7.65
N CYS A 159 1.19 -4.92 -7.30
CA CYS A 159 0.65 -6.09 -7.98
C CYS A 159 -0.83 -5.82 -8.30
N PRO A 160 -1.16 -5.52 -9.56
CA PRO A 160 -2.54 -5.29 -9.99
C PRO A 160 -3.33 -6.60 -10.01
N LYS A 161 -4.65 -6.52 -9.77
CA LYS A 161 -5.55 -7.63 -10.06
C LYS A 161 -5.56 -7.88 -11.58
N PRO A 162 -5.47 -9.14 -12.05
CA PRO A 162 -5.49 -9.45 -13.48
C PRO A 162 -6.74 -8.92 -14.21
N TRP A 163 -7.88 -8.96 -13.54
CA TRP A 163 -9.17 -8.48 -14.04
C TRP A 163 -9.80 -7.55 -13.01
N SER A 164 -9.15 -6.40 -12.76
CA SER A 164 -9.67 -5.41 -11.83
C SER A 164 -11.05 -4.88 -12.26
N PRO A 165 -12.01 -4.75 -11.33
CA PRO A 165 -13.29 -4.11 -11.62
C PRO A 165 -13.16 -2.62 -11.99
N CYS A 166 -12.05 -1.95 -11.69
CA CYS A 166 -11.84 -0.57 -12.12
C CYS A 166 -11.90 -0.43 -13.65
N LEU A 167 -11.53 -1.48 -14.38
CA LEU A 167 -11.53 -1.49 -15.84
C LEU A 167 -12.93 -1.42 -16.45
N ASP A 168 -13.98 -1.72 -15.68
CA ASP A 168 -15.38 -1.61 -16.11
C ASP A 168 -15.95 -0.20 -15.89
N VAL A 169 -15.19 0.72 -15.27
CA VAL A 169 -15.59 2.11 -15.03
C VAL A 169 -15.05 3.02 -16.14
N GLU A 170 -15.90 3.90 -16.65
CA GLU A 170 -15.49 4.92 -17.62
C GLU A 170 -14.46 5.88 -17.00
N ASN A 171 -13.43 6.28 -17.76
CA ASN A 171 -12.34 7.15 -17.30
C ASN A 171 -11.52 6.62 -16.10
N ASN A 172 -11.43 5.29 -15.95
CA ASN A 172 -10.57 4.67 -14.94
C ASN A 172 -9.07 4.96 -15.17
N ASN A 173 -8.27 4.80 -14.10
CA ASN A 173 -6.81 4.94 -14.13
C ASN A 173 -6.09 3.59 -14.25
N GLY A 174 -6.72 2.59 -14.88
CA GLY A 174 -6.21 1.23 -14.97
C GLY A 174 -6.65 0.33 -13.80
N PRO A 175 -6.02 -0.86 -13.65
CA PRO A 175 -6.44 -1.83 -12.66
C PRO A 175 -5.99 -1.45 -11.25
N ASP A 176 -6.87 -1.64 -10.26
CA ASP A 176 -6.49 -1.62 -8.85
C ASP A 176 -5.63 -2.83 -8.46
N GLY A 177 -4.90 -2.70 -7.37
CA GLY A 177 -4.06 -3.76 -6.83
C GLY A 177 -3.69 -3.61 -5.37
N CYS A 178 -2.82 -4.51 -4.93
CA CYS A 178 -2.12 -4.36 -3.66
C CYS A 178 -0.80 -3.59 -3.90
N ALA A 179 -0.43 -2.75 -2.94
CA ALA A 179 0.87 -2.09 -2.93
C ALA A 179 1.55 -2.25 -1.56
N LEU A 180 2.87 -2.44 -1.56
CA LEU A 180 3.69 -2.53 -0.36
C LEU A 180 4.82 -1.51 -0.46
N PHE A 181 4.92 -0.62 0.52
CA PHE A 181 5.97 0.39 0.64
C PHE A 181 6.77 0.14 1.92
N PHE A 182 8.08 0.40 1.91
CA PHE A 182 8.91 0.35 3.10
C PHE A 182 10.01 1.40 3.07
N ASN A 183 10.40 1.91 4.24
CA ASN A 183 11.46 2.89 4.39
C ASN A 183 12.84 2.27 4.05
N HIS A 184 13.44 2.68 2.93
CA HIS A 184 14.69 2.08 2.42
C HIS A 184 15.91 2.34 3.33
N LYS A 185 15.85 3.39 4.17
CA LYS A 185 16.90 3.69 5.16
C LYS A 185 16.87 2.72 6.33
N ARG A 186 15.72 2.09 6.59
CA ARG A 186 15.56 1.11 7.68
C ARG A 186 15.64 -0.33 7.20
N PHE A 187 15.19 -0.60 5.98
CA PHE A 187 15.09 -1.95 5.46
C PHE A 187 15.73 -2.09 4.09
N GLN A 188 16.28 -3.27 3.84
CA GLN A 188 16.69 -3.72 2.51
C GLN A 188 15.72 -4.81 2.04
N SER A 189 15.18 -4.69 0.83
CA SER A 189 14.45 -5.79 0.19
C SER A 189 15.45 -6.88 -0.24
N LEU A 190 15.21 -8.11 0.21
CA LEU A 190 15.95 -9.29 -0.22
C LEU A 190 15.25 -9.99 -1.39
N ASN A 191 13.93 -10.14 -1.27
CA ASN A 191 13.10 -10.78 -2.30
C ASN A 191 11.68 -10.20 -2.25
N THR A 192 11.04 -10.08 -3.40
CA THR A 192 9.62 -9.73 -3.50
C THR A 192 8.93 -10.69 -4.46
N THR A 193 7.82 -11.27 -4.02
CA THR A 193 7.00 -12.20 -4.80
C THR A 193 5.62 -11.60 -5.02
N HIS A 194 5.21 -11.52 -6.29
CA HIS A 194 3.85 -11.18 -6.69
C HIS A 194 3.06 -12.47 -6.88
N LEU A 195 2.04 -12.67 -6.04
CA LEU A 195 1.28 -13.90 -6.00
C LEU A 195 -0.13 -13.66 -6.52
N ARG A 196 -0.48 -14.32 -7.62
CA ARG A 196 -1.88 -14.54 -7.98
C ARG A 196 -2.41 -15.72 -7.17
N LEU A 197 -3.32 -15.44 -6.24
CA LEU A 197 -3.85 -16.42 -5.29
C LEU A 197 -4.61 -17.52 -6.03
N SER A 198 -4.46 -18.75 -5.56
CA SER A 198 -5.15 -19.92 -6.06
C SER A 198 -6.23 -20.39 -5.09
N ALA A 199 -7.31 -20.96 -5.61
CA ALA A 199 -8.30 -21.71 -4.86
C ALA A 199 -8.54 -23.04 -5.56
N MET A 200 -8.37 -24.15 -4.84
CA MET A 200 -8.52 -25.50 -5.40
C MET A 200 -7.69 -25.69 -6.70
N MET A 201 -6.42 -25.28 -6.67
CA MET A 201 -5.47 -25.30 -7.79
C MET A 201 -5.77 -24.33 -8.96
N LEU A 202 -6.90 -23.62 -8.95
CA LEU A 202 -7.26 -22.64 -9.98
C LEU A 202 -6.82 -21.23 -9.58
N LYS A 203 -6.26 -20.49 -10.53
CA LYS A 203 -5.87 -19.10 -10.32
C LYS A 203 -7.08 -18.19 -10.20
N THR A 204 -7.21 -17.51 -9.07
CA THR A 204 -8.29 -16.55 -8.81
C THR A 204 -7.93 -15.17 -9.36
N ASN A 205 -8.79 -14.17 -9.15
CA ASN A 205 -8.51 -12.79 -9.53
C ASN A 205 -7.78 -11.99 -8.43
N GLN A 206 -7.67 -12.55 -7.23
CA GLN A 206 -7.07 -11.87 -6.09
C GLN A 206 -5.56 -12.09 -6.06
N VAL A 207 -4.88 -11.12 -5.47
CA VAL A 207 -3.42 -11.05 -5.46
C VAL A 207 -2.89 -10.79 -4.06
N ALA A 208 -1.63 -11.14 -3.85
CA ALA A 208 -0.86 -10.76 -2.69
C ALA A 208 0.56 -10.35 -3.11
N ILE A 209 1.19 -9.48 -2.33
CA ILE A 209 2.64 -9.24 -2.41
C ILE A 209 3.25 -9.80 -1.14
N ILE A 210 4.35 -10.53 -1.27
CA ILE A 210 5.15 -11.02 -0.15
C ILE A 210 6.56 -10.47 -0.33
N THR A 211 7.04 -9.67 0.61
CA THR A 211 8.38 -9.07 0.58
C THR A 211 9.17 -9.51 1.80
N THR A 212 10.35 -10.08 1.56
CA THR A 212 11.37 -10.35 2.58
C THR A 212 12.21 -9.11 2.78
N LEU A 213 12.25 -8.59 4.00
CA LEU A 213 13.00 -7.41 4.38
C LEU A 213 14.09 -7.77 5.39
N ARG A 214 15.27 -7.19 5.24
CA ARG A 214 16.32 -7.17 6.27
C ARG A 214 16.31 -5.83 6.98
N CYS A 215 16.19 -5.82 8.31
CA CYS A 215 16.39 -4.62 9.12
C CYS A 215 17.88 -4.27 9.15
N ARG A 216 18.24 -3.08 8.66
CA ARG A 216 19.64 -2.64 8.58
C ARG A 216 20.30 -2.38 9.94
N ALA A 217 19.48 -2.17 10.98
CA ALA A 217 20.00 -1.92 12.33
C ALA A 217 20.29 -3.22 13.09
N THR A 218 19.55 -4.29 12.80
CA THR A 218 19.65 -5.56 13.54
C THR A 218 20.14 -6.73 12.67
N GLU A 219 20.27 -6.51 11.36
CA GLU A 219 20.55 -7.52 10.33
C GLU A 219 19.57 -8.68 10.27
N ARG A 220 18.46 -8.62 11.02
CA ARG A 220 17.44 -9.67 11.05
C ARG A 220 16.51 -9.57 9.84
N ALA A 221 16.27 -10.71 9.21
CA ALA A 221 15.26 -10.86 8.17
C ALA A 221 13.87 -11.09 8.78
N PHE A 222 12.84 -10.55 8.13
CA PHE A 222 11.44 -10.79 8.41
C PHE A 222 10.64 -10.66 7.11
N CYS A 223 9.41 -11.16 7.09
CA CYS A 223 8.58 -11.15 5.91
C CYS A 223 7.29 -10.37 6.15
N VAL A 224 6.94 -9.51 5.19
CA VAL A 224 5.69 -8.75 5.20
C VAL A 224 4.87 -9.13 3.98
N ALA A 225 3.58 -9.36 4.18
CA ALA A 225 2.64 -9.60 3.11
C ALA A 225 1.48 -8.60 3.14
N VAL A 226 1.00 -8.27 1.95
CA VAL A 226 -0.24 -7.53 1.73
C VAL A 226 -1.15 -8.32 0.79
N THR A 227 -2.45 -8.38 1.11
CA THR A 227 -3.45 -9.09 0.28
C THR A 227 -4.79 -8.36 0.26
N HIS A 228 -5.59 -8.65 -0.76
CA HIS A 228 -7.00 -8.24 -0.84
C HIS A 228 -7.82 -9.45 -1.33
N LEU A 229 -8.57 -10.10 -0.42
CA LEU A 229 -9.33 -11.31 -0.72
C LEU A 229 -10.68 -11.02 -1.39
N LYS A 230 -11.38 -12.06 -1.83
CA LYS A 230 -12.63 -11.94 -2.58
C LYS A 230 -13.72 -11.23 -1.77
N ALA A 231 -14.17 -10.09 -2.29
CA ALA A 231 -15.29 -9.32 -1.75
C ALA A 231 -16.68 -9.96 -1.96
N ARG A 232 -17.67 -9.41 -1.25
CA ARG A 232 -19.11 -9.77 -1.23
C ARG A 232 -19.41 -11.10 -0.51
N SER A 233 -20.63 -11.22 0.00
CA SER A 233 -21.19 -12.43 0.62
C SER A 233 -21.33 -13.57 -0.38
N GLY A 234 -21.35 -14.82 0.10
CA GLY A 234 -21.47 -16.03 -0.72
C GLY A 234 -20.13 -16.53 -1.28
N TRP A 235 -19.01 -15.92 -0.87
CA TRP A 235 -17.65 -16.27 -1.30
C TRP A 235 -16.76 -16.72 -0.14
N GLU A 236 -17.35 -17.08 1.01
CA GLU A 236 -16.67 -17.47 2.25
C GLU A 236 -15.70 -18.63 2.02
N VAL A 237 -16.16 -19.67 1.29
CA VAL A 237 -15.34 -20.85 0.93
C VAL A 237 -14.18 -20.45 0.02
N LEU A 238 -14.41 -19.53 -0.93
CA LEU A 238 -13.36 -19.04 -1.82
C LEU A 238 -12.31 -18.24 -1.04
N ARG A 239 -12.73 -17.35 -0.13
CA ARG A 239 -11.82 -16.62 0.77
C ARG A 239 -11.00 -17.57 1.64
N SER A 240 -11.62 -18.62 2.20
CA SER A 240 -10.95 -19.65 2.99
C SER A 240 -9.86 -20.37 2.18
N ALA A 241 -10.15 -20.73 0.92
CA ALA A 241 -9.19 -21.35 0.01
C ALA A 241 -8.04 -20.39 -0.38
N GLN A 242 -8.37 -19.13 -0.68
CA GLN A 242 -7.38 -18.07 -0.98
C GLN A 242 -6.44 -17.82 0.20
N GLY A 243 -6.99 -17.72 1.41
CA GLY A 243 -6.21 -17.57 2.63
C GLY A 243 -5.30 -18.77 2.90
N SER A 244 -5.79 -19.99 2.66
CA SER A 244 -4.98 -21.21 2.77
C SER A 244 -3.81 -21.24 1.78
N ASP A 245 -4.03 -20.78 0.54
CA ASP A 245 -2.95 -20.64 -0.44
C ASP A 245 -1.92 -19.59 -0.01
N LEU A 246 -2.37 -18.45 0.53
CA LEU A 246 -1.47 -17.43 1.08
C LEU A 246 -0.62 -17.97 2.23
N LEU A 247 -1.23 -18.66 3.22
CA LEU A 247 -0.51 -19.28 4.34
C LEU A 247 0.54 -20.29 3.87
N ARG A 248 0.23 -21.10 2.86
CA ARG A 248 1.19 -22.03 2.26
C ARG A 248 2.38 -21.29 1.63
N ASN A 249 2.13 -20.22 0.89
CA ASN A 249 3.21 -19.43 0.29
C ASN A 249 4.07 -18.72 1.35
N LEU A 250 3.46 -18.20 2.42
CA LEU A 250 4.19 -17.62 3.54
C LEU A 250 5.10 -18.64 4.23
N ARG A 251 4.60 -19.86 4.47
CA ARG A 251 5.43 -20.95 5.03
C ARG A 251 6.62 -21.27 4.14
N ASN A 252 6.39 -21.37 2.83
CA ASN A 252 7.47 -21.65 1.88
C ASN A 252 8.53 -20.52 1.87
N VAL A 253 8.10 -19.26 1.98
CA VAL A 253 9.01 -18.11 2.05
C VAL A 253 9.79 -18.11 3.37
N ALA A 254 9.14 -18.35 4.51
CA ALA A 254 9.81 -18.46 5.81
C ALA A 254 10.89 -19.54 5.80
N GLN A 255 10.57 -20.74 5.30
CA GLN A 255 11.54 -21.85 5.19
C GLN A 255 12.74 -21.53 4.30
N ARG A 256 12.53 -20.80 3.20
CA ARG A 256 13.64 -20.34 2.34
C ARG A 256 14.55 -19.38 3.08
N ILE A 257 13.98 -18.42 3.81
CA ILE A 257 14.75 -17.47 4.62
C ILE A 257 15.53 -18.21 5.70
N GLU A 258 14.92 -19.15 6.42
CA GLU A 258 15.59 -19.98 7.44
C GLU A 258 16.81 -20.71 6.85
N THR A 259 16.64 -21.27 5.65
CA THR A 259 17.70 -21.98 4.93
C THR A 259 18.82 -21.04 4.46
N GLU A 260 18.47 -19.91 3.86
CA GLU A 260 19.43 -18.93 3.31
C GLU A 260 20.21 -18.20 4.41
N GLU A 261 19.54 -17.84 5.51
CA GLU A 261 20.14 -17.17 6.67
C GLU A 261 20.82 -18.14 7.64
N LYS A 262 20.66 -19.46 7.44
CA LYS A 262 21.18 -20.53 8.33
C LYS A 262 20.78 -20.29 9.79
N THR A 263 19.51 -19.94 9.99
CA THR A 263 18.96 -19.65 11.32
C THR A 263 18.04 -20.77 11.78
N ASP A 264 18.19 -21.18 13.04
CA ASP A 264 17.28 -22.12 13.70
C ASP A 264 16.09 -21.40 14.36
N THR A 265 15.96 -20.08 14.18
CA THR A 265 14.85 -19.30 14.74
C THR A 265 13.80 -19.01 13.68
N ASP A 266 12.53 -19.14 14.08
CA ASP A 266 11.39 -18.81 13.23
C ASP A 266 11.49 -17.38 12.67
N VAL A 267 11.21 -17.25 11.37
CA VAL A 267 11.21 -15.96 10.70
C VAL A 267 9.95 -15.16 11.06
N PRO A 268 10.08 -13.93 11.59
CA PRO A 268 8.91 -13.11 11.90
C PRO A 268 8.08 -12.80 10.65
N LEU A 269 6.76 -12.93 10.77
CA LEU A 269 5.80 -12.70 9.70
C LEU A 269 4.80 -11.60 10.10
N ILE A 270 4.57 -10.67 9.19
CA ILE A 270 3.48 -9.69 9.28
C ILE A 270 2.58 -9.88 8.06
N VAL A 271 1.28 -10.06 8.29
CA VAL A 271 0.30 -10.12 7.21
C VAL A 271 -0.70 -8.99 7.39
N CYS A 272 -0.74 -8.12 6.39
CA CYS A 272 -1.70 -7.04 6.26
C CYS A 272 -2.68 -7.41 5.15
N GLY A 273 -3.94 -7.01 5.26
CA GLY A 273 -4.85 -7.14 4.14
C GLY A 273 -6.29 -6.82 4.47
N ASP A 274 -7.04 -6.56 3.40
CA ASP A 274 -8.49 -6.59 3.44
C ASP A 274 -8.94 -8.01 3.13
N PHE A 275 -9.41 -8.70 4.16
CA PHE A 275 -9.82 -10.10 4.05
C PHE A 275 -11.25 -10.23 3.53
N ASN A 276 -12.03 -9.13 3.44
CA ASN A 276 -13.45 -9.16 3.10
C ASN A 276 -14.24 -10.22 3.90
N ALA A 277 -13.85 -10.45 5.15
CA ALA A 277 -14.37 -11.51 5.98
C ALA A 277 -14.47 -11.07 7.43
N GLU A 278 -15.58 -11.43 8.06
CA GLU A 278 -15.77 -11.27 9.51
C GLU A 278 -14.92 -12.28 10.29
N SER A 279 -14.65 -12.01 11.57
CA SER A 279 -13.86 -12.89 12.43
C SER A 279 -14.48 -14.28 12.65
N SER A 280 -15.76 -14.45 12.32
CA SER A 280 -16.48 -15.73 12.37
C SER A 280 -16.19 -16.66 11.18
N GLU A 281 -15.67 -16.13 10.06
CA GLU A 281 -15.41 -16.92 8.85
C GLU A 281 -14.19 -17.84 8.98
N ASP A 282 -14.21 -18.94 8.21
CA ASP A 282 -13.15 -19.94 8.23
C ASP A 282 -11.79 -19.37 7.83
N VAL A 283 -11.73 -18.37 6.96
CA VAL A 283 -10.46 -17.72 6.59
C VAL A 283 -9.78 -17.10 7.80
N TYR A 284 -10.53 -16.48 8.72
CA TYR A 284 -9.98 -15.93 9.96
C TYR A 284 -9.46 -17.06 10.86
N ARG A 285 -10.27 -18.12 11.04
CA ARG A 285 -9.88 -19.29 11.85
C ARG A 285 -8.60 -19.92 11.32
N ASN A 286 -8.48 -20.10 10.01
CA ASN A 286 -7.30 -20.69 9.37
C ASN A 286 -6.02 -19.89 9.67
N PHE A 287 -6.10 -18.56 9.70
CA PHE A 287 -4.95 -17.72 10.09
C PHE A 287 -4.65 -17.83 11.58
N ALA A 288 -5.67 -17.73 12.43
CA ALA A 288 -5.51 -17.79 13.89
C ALA A 288 -5.00 -19.14 14.41
N THR A 289 -5.32 -20.24 13.73
CA THR A 289 -4.86 -21.60 14.09
C THR A 289 -3.71 -22.09 13.21
N SER A 290 -3.13 -21.22 12.38
CA SER A 290 -2.02 -21.58 11.51
C SER A 290 -0.79 -21.98 12.33
N SER A 291 -0.03 -22.96 11.84
CA SER A 291 1.27 -23.31 12.43
C SER A 291 2.33 -22.21 12.28
N LEU A 292 2.01 -21.11 11.61
CA LEU A 292 2.88 -19.92 11.50
C LEU A 292 2.82 -19.02 12.74
N GLY A 293 2.03 -19.38 13.76
CA GLY A 293 1.98 -18.65 15.03
C GLY A 293 1.47 -17.22 14.92
N LEU A 294 0.56 -16.96 13.96
CA LEU A 294 0.01 -15.63 13.72
C LEU A 294 -1.06 -15.27 14.76
N ASP A 295 -1.08 -14.01 15.17
CA ASP A 295 -2.16 -13.43 15.97
C ASP A 295 -2.61 -12.09 15.38
N SER A 296 -3.85 -11.69 15.66
CA SER A 296 -4.38 -10.40 15.21
C SER A 296 -4.01 -9.29 16.18
N ALA A 297 -3.20 -8.34 15.72
CA ALA A 297 -2.76 -7.19 16.53
C ALA A 297 -3.91 -6.27 17.00
N TYR A 298 -5.09 -6.36 16.36
CA TYR A 298 -6.30 -5.59 16.68
C TYR A 298 -7.43 -6.48 17.22
N LYS A 299 -7.11 -7.68 17.72
CA LYS A 299 -8.08 -8.52 18.42
C LYS A 299 -8.58 -7.77 19.67
N LEU A 300 -9.89 -7.52 19.72
CA LEU A 300 -10.58 -6.97 20.90
C LEU A 300 -10.64 -8.01 22.02
#